data_AF-A0A2H9VR72-F1
#
_entry.id   AF-A0A2H9VR72-F1
#
_cell.length_a   1.000
_cell.length_b   1.000
_cell.length_c   1.000
_cell.angle_alpha   90.00
_cell.angle_beta   90.00
_cell.angle_gamma   90.00
#
_symmetry.space_group_name_H-M   'P 1'
#
loop_
_entity.id
_entity.type
_entity.pdbx_description
1 polymer ?
#
loop_
_entity_poly.entity_id
_entity_poly.type
_entity_poly.pdbx_seq_one_letter_code
_entity_poly.pdbx_strand_id
1 'polypeptide(L)'
;MRDPIKEPADHSIISHIVEKAEGWGLEIQNHGTNTISVWTSRYIGLRIRLWIDNDETIRFNYYCRTNSWFYGGERTDLHDSFTVFFAVFLKKLNLCSIFTIMVHNPATGADAEIYGNYLIPEQIHPGLINAKTVDLEKLDELVGSLSMFEQYVWELYGGCPCENCRKELKYDFEYRRKDIEKARLNRAKKVAGDDPMLTNYMERTLPTWFYYRNFKTKVTLIDSPEIMPFFHALSRSSSQIIKGISGDLIVVDQFQHYLSNSVRKKLYEYFKQLEEKLPDLVILENKIVAVGERVILTVDTKCGVSRFKKEREKVRERHQTEFDVLFKPHALKWADKIQDDVFEDLIKELLEREPNVNRVRKLAHTRERDKGADLVAEWVVSKDSLSPDEDPYMTINVIVQCKAYKNGVGKSDVQDIRDTVEHREYDTTNNNIRNT
;
A
#
# COMPACT_ATOMS: atom_id res chain seq x y z
N MET A 1 -36.35 7.00 -35.79
CA MET A 1 -35.80 7.41 -34.49
C MET A 1 -34.37 6.89 -34.45
N ARG A 2 -33.39 7.78 -34.45
CA ARG A 2 -31.99 7.40 -34.22
C ARG A 2 -31.85 7.21 -32.72
N ASP A 3 -31.31 6.07 -32.29
CA ASP A 3 -30.93 5.87 -30.90
C ASP A 3 -30.01 7.02 -30.47
N PRO A 4 -30.21 7.59 -29.27
CA PRO A 4 -29.30 8.59 -28.76
C PRO A 4 -27.93 7.92 -28.55
N ILE A 5 -26.93 8.49 -29.20
CA ILE A 5 -25.51 8.19 -28.93
C ILE A 5 -25.31 8.44 -27.44
N LYS A 6 -25.11 7.38 -26.65
CA LYS A 6 -24.61 7.53 -25.28
C LYS A 6 -23.24 8.18 -25.39
N GLU A 7 -23.11 9.39 -24.86
CA GLU A 7 -21.79 9.97 -24.60
C GLU A 7 -21.00 8.98 -23.72
N PRO A 8 -19.71 8.76 -24.00
CA PRO A 8 -18.88 7.88 -23.19
C PRO A 8 -18.80 8.46 -21.76
N ALA A 9 -19.13 7.62 -20.77
CA ALA A 9 -19.10 7.98 -19.35
C ALA A 9 -17.73 8.51 -18.89
N ASP A 10 -16.65 8.15 -19.60
CA ASP A 10 -15.27 8.50 -19.29
C ASP A 10 -14.99 10.01 -19.23
N HIS A 11 -15.63 10.83 -20.07
CA HIS A 11 -15.42 12.28 -20.05
C HIS A 11 -16.05 12.97 -18.82
N SER A 12 -17.01 12.32 -18.15
CA SER A 12 -17.72 12.90 -17.00
C SER A 12 -16.91 12.86 -15.71
N ILE A 13 -16.20 11.75 -15.44
CA ILE A 13 -15.50 11.56 -14.15
C ILE A 13 -14.25 12.43 -14.07
N ILE A 14 -13.43 12.45 -15.13
CA ILE A 14 -12.23 13.28 -15.15
C ILE A 14 -12.61 14.77 -15.05
N SER A 15 -13.63 15.21 -15.78
CA SER A 15 -14.13 16.60 -15.69
C SER A 15 -14.65 16.94 -14.29
N HIS A 16 -15.38 16.02 -13.66
CA HIS A 16 -15.84 16.17 -12.26
C HIS A 16 -14.67 16.32 -11.29
N ILE A 17 -13.61 15.50 -11.42
CA ILE A 17 -12.41 15.60 -10.60
C ILE A 17 -11.71 16.95 -10.80
N VAL A 18 -11.64 17.44 -12.05
CA VAL A 18 -11.06 18.77 -12.35
C VAL A 18 -11.80 19.86 -11.60
N GLU A 19 -13.12 19.92 -11.73
CA GLU A 19 -13.97 20.93 -11.07
C GLU A 19 -13.76 20.91 -9.54
N LYS A 20 -13.73 19.72 -8.95
CA LYS A 20 -13.56 19.55 -7.50
C LYS A 20 -12.17 19.91 -7.03
N ALA A 21 -11.13 19.48 -7.75
CA ALA A 21 -9.75 19.81 -7.45
C ALA A 21 -9.51 21.33 -7.49
N GLU A 22 -10.03 22.02 -8.51
CA GLU A 22 -9.99 23.49 -8.60
C GLU A 22 -10.74 24.15 -7.44
N GLY A 23 -11.92 23.64 -7.09
CA GLY A 23 -12.71 24.11 -5.95
C GLY A 23 -11.98 24.00 -4.60
N TRP A 24 -11.06 23.04 -4.47
CA TRP A 24 -10.20 22.88 -3.28
C TRP A 24 -8.84 23.58 -3.39
N GLY A 25 -8.58 24.32 -4.48
CA GLY A 25 -7.33 25.01 -4.71
C GLY A 25 -6.14 24.09 -5.00
N LEU A 26 -6.38 22.88 -5.50
CA LEU A 26 -5.35 21.92 -5.87
C LEU A 26 -4.84 22.19 -7.30
N GLU A 27 -3.56 21.87 -7.55
CA GLU A 27 -2.94 22.05 -8.87
C GLU A 27 -3.19 20.81 -9.75
N ILE A 28 -3.67 21.01 -10.98
CA ILE A 28 -3.91 19.95 -11.95
C ILE A 28 -2.77 19.89 -12.96
N GLN A 29 -2.22 18.70 -13.16
CA GLN A 29 -1.19 18.42 -14.17
C GLN A 29 -1.52 17.13 -14.94
N ASN A 30 -0.93 16.95 -16.12
CA ASN A 30 -1.07 15.75 -16.96
C ASN A 30 -2.54 15.33 -17.17
N HIS A 31 -3.36 16.27 -17.63
CA HIS A 31 -4.76 16.02 -17.97
C HIS A 31 -4.87 15.42 -19.38
N GLY A 32 -5.29 14.16 -19.45
CA GLY A 32 -5.64 13.45 -20.67
C GLY A 32 -7.04 12.87 -20.58
N THR A 33 -7.51 12.22 -21.64
CA THR A 33 -8.88 11.69 -21.74
C THR A 33 -9.25 10.75 -20.59
N ASN A 34 -8.32 9.89 -20.17
CA ASN A 34 -8.54 8.86 -19.14
C ASN A 34 -7.55 8.96 -17.97
N THR A 35 -6.80 10.07 -17.84
CA THR A 35 -5.82 10.22 -16.76
C THR A 35 -5.72 11.66 -16.29
N ILE A 36 -5.49 11.82 -15.00
CA ILE A 36 -5.31 13.10 -14.35
C ILE A 36 -4.30 12.98 -13.20
N SER A 37 -3.51 14.03 -12.98
CA SER A 37 -2.70 14.17 -11.77
C SER A 37 -3.14 15.42 -11.01
N VAL A 38 -3.48 15.26 -9.73
CA VAL A 38 -3.87 16.37 -8.85
C VAL A 38 -2.84 16.49 -7.73
N TRP A 39 -2.38 17.70 -7.46
CA TRP A 39 -1.25 18.00 -6.58
C TRP A 39 -1.71 18.90 -5.43
N THR A 40 -1.19 18.63 -4.23
CA THR A 40 -1.17 19.61 -3.13
C THR A 40 -0.21 20.75 -3.49
N SER A 41 -0.06 21.72 -2.58
CA SER A 41 1.04 22.66 -2.69
C SER A 41 2.40 21.95 -2.77
N ARG A 42 3.39 22.70 -3.27
CA ARG A 42 4.79 22.26 -3.39
C ARG A 42 5.49 22.07 -2.03
N TYR A 43 4.83 22.42 -0.92
CA TYR A 43 5.38 22.27 0.43
C TYR A 43 5.21 20.85 0.96
N ILE A 44 4.02 20.25 0.81
CA ILE A 44 3.81 18.83 1.14
C ILE A 44 4.27 17.94 -0.02
N GLY A 45 4.04 18.38 -1.25
CA GLY A 45 4.46 17.64 -2.45
C GLY A 45 3.78 16.27 -2.59
N LEU A 46 2.53 16.16 -2.11
CA LEU A 46 1.68 15.01 -2.39
C LEU A 46 0.98 15.21 -3.72
N ARG A 47 0.91 14.14 -4.52
CA ARG A 47 0.08 14.08 -5.72
C ARG A 47 -0.70 12.79 -5.74
N ILE A 48 -1.92 12.83 -6.25
CA ILE A 48 -2.65 11.65 -6.70
C ILE A 48 -2.55 11.60 -8.23
N ARG A 49 -2.22 10.43 -8.77
CA ARG A 49 -2.41 10.12 -10.20
C ARG A 49 -3.58 9.16 -10.28
N LEU A 50 -4.60 9.53 -11.04
CA LEU A 50 -5.76 8.70 -11.31
C LEU A 50 -5.83 8.39 -12.81
N TRP A 51 -6.23 7.17 -13.14
CA TRP A 51 -6.51 6.78 -14.51
C TRP A 51 -7.63 5.74 -14.56
N ILE A 52 -8.32 5.70 -15.70
CA ILE A 52 -9.39 4.76 -15.99
C ILE A 52 -8.84 3.78 -17.03
N ASP A 53 -8.78 2.50 -16.65
CA ASP A 53 -8.38 1.42 -17.56
C ASP A 53 -9.51 1.07 -18.55
N ASN A 54 -9.19 0.31 -19.59
CA ASN A 54 -10.14 -0.05 -20.65
C ASN A 54 -11.34 -0.88 -20.16
N ASP A 55 -11.21 -1.54 -19.01
CA ASP A 55 -12.26 -2.30 -18.34
C ASP A 55 -13.13 -1.42 -17.42
N GLU A 56 -12.93 -0.10 -17.45
CA GLU A 56 -13.57 0.90 -16.61
C GLU A 56 -13.23 0.77 -15.12
N THR A 57 -12.12 0.10 -14.81
CA THR A 57 -11.52 0.12 -13.47
C THR A 57 -10.83 1.47 -13.26
N ILE A 58 -11.21 2.18 -12.20
CA ILE A 58 -10.49 3.34 -11.71
C ILE A 58 -9.28 2.84 -10.92
N ARG A 59 -8.10 3.29 -11.33
CA ARG A 59 -6.87 3.07 -10.60
C ARG A 59 -6.27 4.40 -10.19
N PHE A 60 -5.61 4.38 -9.03
CA PHE A 60 -4.89 5.54 -8.56
C PHE A 60 -3.71 5.15 -7.69
N ASN A 61 -2.72 6.02 -7.64
CA ASN A 61 -1.66 5.99 -6.65
C ASN A 61 -1.38 7.40 -6.18
N TYR A 62 -0.69 7.50 -5.05
CA TYR A 62 -0.10 8.76 -4.64
C TYR A 62 1.41 8.70 -4.71
N TYR A 63 2.00 9.88 -4.77
CA TYR A 63 3.44 10.06 -4.66
C TYR A 63 3.72 11.27 -3.78
N CYS A 64 4.63 11.11 -2.83
CA CYS A 64 5.09 12.17 -1.95
C CYS A 64 6.55 12.51 -2.29
N ARG A 65 6.77 13.76 -2.68
CA ARG A 65 8.10 14.33 -2.86
C ARG A 65 8.07 15.83 -2.68
N THR A 66 8.77 16.30 -1.66
CA THR A 66 8.93 17.73 -1.39
C THR A 66 9.95 18.36 -2.34
N ASN A 67 10.08 19.69 -2.31
CA ASN A 67 11.00 20.44 -3.13
C ASN A 67 12.12 21.11 -2.30
N SER A 68 13.37 21.05 -2.77
CA SER A 68 14.55 21.61 -2.09
C SER A 68 14.57 23.13 -2.06
N TRP A 69 13.72 23.78 -2.86
CA TRP A 69 13.58 25.22 -2.87
C TRP A 69 12.90 25.74 -1.60
N PHE A 70 12.11 24.89 -0.93
CA PHE A 70 11.36 25.25 0.28
C PHE A 70 11.94 24.63 1.56
N TYR A 71 12.81 23.64 1.46
CA TYR A 71 13.40 23.01 2.64
C TYR A 71 14.91 22.99 2.53
N GLY A 72 15.57 23.47 3.59
CA GLY A 72 17.01 23.29 3.74
C GLY A 72 17.36 21.84 4.07
N GLY A 73 18.53 21.41 3.61
CA GLY A 73 19.12 20.12 3.94
C GLY A 73 18.57 18.93 3.16
N GLU A 74 18.91 17.74 3.66
CA GLU A 74 18.38 16.44 3.22
C GLU A 74 16.91 16.31 3.67
N ARG A 75 16.06 15.53 2.98
CA ARG A 75 14.58 15.58 3.09
C ARG A 75 13.90 14.22 3.29
N THR A 76 14.67 13.21 3.68
CA THR A 76 14.20 11.85 3.97
C THR A 76 13.09 11.85 5.01
N ASP A 77 13.25 12.67 6.05
CA ASP A 77 12.26 12.85 7.11
C ASP A 77 10.91 13.36 6.60
N LEU A 78 10.92 14.35 5.71
CA LEU A 78 9.70 14.90 5.10
C LEU A 78 9.01 13.85 4.25
N HIS A 79 9.77 13.16 3.40
CA HIS A 79 9.21 12.16 2.48
C HIS A 79 8.64 10.95 3.22
N ASP A 80 9.31 10.43 4.26
CA ASP A 80 8.80 9.31 5.06
C ASP A 80 7.64 9.75 5.95
N SER A 81 7.79 10.85 6.69
CA SER A 81 6.79 11.28 7.68
C SER A 81 5.49 11.70 7.01
N PHE A 82 5.50 12.58 5.99
CA PHE A 82 4.25 12.96 5.30
C PHE A 82 3.57 11.77 4.64
N THR A 83 4.33 10.82 4.11
CA THR A 83 3.80 9.57 3.56
C THR A 83 3.07 8.75 4.62
N VAL A 84 3.68 8.55 5.78
CA VAL A 84 3.07 7.81 6.89
C VAL A 84 1.82 8.53 7.39
N PHE A 85 1.90 9.84 7.58
CA PHE A 85 0.83 10.66 8.12
C PHE A 85 -0.38 10.62 7.20
N PHE A 86 -0.14 10.78 5.89
CA PHE A 86 -1.19 10.73 4.89
C PHE A 86 -1.78 9.32 4.73
N ALA A 87 -0.96 8.27 4.76
CA ALA A 87 -1.44 6.89 4.71
C ALA A 87 -2.38 6.54 5.89
N VAL A 88 -2.05 7.00 7.10
CA VAL A 88 -2.92 6.84 8.28
C VAL A 88 -4.20 7.65 8.13
N PHE A 89 -4.12 8.87 7.60
CA PHE A 89 -5.28 9.72 7.32
C PHE A 89 -6.25 9.08 6.32
N LEU A 90 -5.76 8.59 5.17
CA LEU A 90 -6.56 7.90 4.16
C LEU A 90 -7.27 6.66 4.72
N LYS A 91 -6.57 5.90 5.56
CA LYS A 91 -7.16 4.75 6.25
C LYS A 91 -8.29 5.18 7.20
N LYS A 92 -8.08 6.27 7.94
CA LYS A 92 -9.09 6.78 8.88
C LYS A 92 -10.34 7.31 8.19
N LEU A 93 -10.20 7.89 7.01
CA LEU A 93 -11.33 8.28 6.15
C LEU A 93 -12.03 7.09 5.50
N ASN A 94 -11.57 5.86 5.77
CA ASN A 94 -12.09 4.63 5.17
C ASN A 94 -12.02 4.62 3.63
N LEU A 95 -11.02 5.29 3.05
CA LEU A 95 -10.83 5.40 1.60
C LEU A 95 -9.99 4.25 1.07
N CYS A 96 -8.81 4.05 1.64
CA CYS A 96 -7.94 2.94 1.28
C CYS A 96 -6.92 2.60 2.38
N SER A 97 -6.37 1.39 2.31
CA SER A 97 -5.17 1.01 3.04
C SER A 97 -3.97 0.93 2.09
N ILE A 98 -2.87 1.54 2.52
CA ILE A 98 -1.73 1.88 1.68
C ILE A 98 -0.56 0.90 1.90
N PHE A 99 0.07 0.52 0.79
CA PHE A 99 1.41 -0.03 0.70
C PHE A 99 2.38 1.08 0.27
N THR A 100 3.42 1.34 1.06
CA THR A 100 4.40 2.40 0.75
C THR A 100 5.61 1.83 0.04
N ILE A 101 6.03 2.42 -1.09
CA ILE A 101 7.27 2.05 -1.80
C ILE A 101 8.25 3.22 -1.71
N MET A 102 9.38 3.00 -1.05
CA MET A 102 10.45 3.99 -0.97
C MET A 102 11.25 4.02 -2.28
N VAL A 103 11.49 5.23 -2.77
CA VAL A 103 12.41 5.48 -3.88
C VAL A 103 13.72 6.00 -3.28
N HIS A 104 14.81 5.29 -3.52
CA HIS A 104 16.15 5.71 -3.07
C HIS A 104 16.65 6.89 -3.89
N ASN A 105 17.52 7.73 -3.32
CA ASN A 105 18.05 8.88 -4.04
C ASN A 105 19.02 8.45 -5.17
N PRO A 106 18.65 8.65 -6.44
CA PRO A 106 19.48 8.23 -7.58
C PRO A 106 20.77 9.06 -7.70
N ALA A 107 20.77 10.30 -7.20
CA ALA A 107 21.87 11.23 -7.37
C ALA A 107 23.00 11.00 -6.35
N THR A 108 22.64 10.58 -5.14
CA THR A 108 23.62 10.27 -4.08
C THR A 108 23.97 8.78 -4.05
N GLY A 109 23.09 7.91 -4.58
CA GLY A 109 23.24 6.45 -4.49
C GLY A 109 23.23 5.95 -3.04
N ALA A 110 22.77 6.77 -2.09
CA ALA A 110 22.80 6.46 -0.68
C ALA A 110 21.57 5.64 -0.28
N ASP A 111 21.79 4.39 0.16
CA ASP A 111 20.72 3.50 0.63
C ASP A 111 19.93 4.05 1.83
N ALA A 112 20.55 4.97 2.59
CA ALA A 112 19.95 5.63 3.75
C ALA A 112 19.22 6.94 3.42
N GLU A 113 18.98 7.25 2.14
CA GLU A 113 18.29 8.45 1.70
C GLU A 113 17.03 8.13 0.89
N ILE A 114 15.90 8.74 1.29
CA ILE A 114 14.61 8.60 0.63
C ILE A 114 14.38 9.81 -0.27
N TYR A 115 14.33 9.57 -1.57
CA TYR A 115 14.06 10.58 -2.60
C TYR A 115 12.59 10.99 -2.67
N GLY A 116 11.72 10.04 -2.39
CA GLY A 116 10.28 10.16 -2.43
C GLY A 116 9.64 8.81 -2.15
N ASN A 117 8.32 8.80 -2.04
CA ASN A 117 7.57 7.60 -1.73
C ASN A 117 6.35 7.48 -2.63
N TYR A 118 6.11 6.29 -3.18
CA TYR A 118 4.81 5.93 -3.71
C TYR A 118 3.92 5.39 -2.60
N LEU A 119 2.64 5.73 -2.67
CA LEU A 119 1.58 5.18 -1.82
C LEU A 119 0.62 4.45 -2.74
N ILE A 120 0.65 3.12 -2.65
CA ILE A 120 -0.13 2.22 -3.49
C ILE A 120 -1.32 1.72 -2.68
N PRO A 121 -2.57 2.04 -3.07
CA PRO A 121 -3.75 1.46 -2.47
C PRO A 121 -3.82 -0.04 -2.79
N GLU A 122 -3.78 -0.91 -1.77
CA GLU A 122 -3.98 -2.37 -1.95
C GLU A 122 -5.38 -2.82 -1.54
N GLN A 123 -5.97 -2.11 -0.57
CA GLN A 123 -7.37 -2.29 -0.19
C GLN A 123 -8.08 -0.96 -0.41
N ILE A 124 -9.02 -0.92 -1.36
CA ILE A 124 -9.72 0.30 -1.79
C ILE A 124 -11.19 0.18 -1.41
N HIS A 125 -11.81 1.29 -1.00
CA HIS A 125 -13.26 1.34 -0.80
C HIS A 125 -13.99 0.89 -2.08
N PRO A 126 -14.92 -0.07 -2.02
CA PRO A 126 -15.56 -0.64 -3.22
C PRO A 126 -16.21 0.40 -4.14
N GLY A 127 -16.76 1.49 -3.57
CA GLY A 127 -17.33 2.61 -4.31
C GLY A 127 -16.34 3.41 -5.18
N LEU A 128 -15.03 3.14 -5.10
CA LEU A 128 -13.99 3.84 -5.86
C LEU A 128 -13.39 3.00 -7.00
N ILE A 129 -13.82 1.76 -7.19
CA ILE A 129 -13.12 0.81 -8.07
C ILE A 129 -13.62 0.89 -9.51
N ASN A 130 -14.91 1.12 -9.75
CA ASN A 130 -15.51 1.02 -11.08
C ASN A 130 -16.10 2.37 -11.51
N ALA A 131 -15.69 2.86 -12.68
CA ALA A 131 -16.11 4.15 -13.23
C ALA A 131 -17.63 4.24 -13.45
N LYS A 132 -18.30 3.17 -13.86
CA LYS A 132 -19.76 3.18 -14.09
C LYS A 132 -20.57 3.32 -12.82
N THR A 133 -20.05 2.79 -11.72
CA THR A 133 -20.75 2.72 -10.43
C THR A 133 -20.00 3.47 -9.35
N VAL A 134 -19.15 4.42 -9.73
CA VAL A 134 -18.33 5.17 -8.78
C VAL A 134 -19.24 5.98 -7.87
N ASP A 135 -18.97 5.89 -6.58
CA ASP A 135 -19.57 6.75 -5.59
C ASP A 135 -18.88 8.12 -5.66
N LEU A 136 -19.56 9.09 -6.25
CA LEU A 136 -19.03 10.44 -6.45
C LEU A 136 -18.70 11.15 -5.13
N GLU A 137 -19.42 10.85 -4.04
CA GLU A 137 -19.11 11.43 -2.73
C GLU A 137 -17.79 10.87 -2.21
N LYS A 138 -17.55 9.56 -2.37
CA LYS A 138 -16.26 8.96 -2.03
C LYS A 138 -15.14 9.41 -2.94
N LEU A 139 -15.41 9.63 -4.23
CA LEU A 139 -14.43 10.18 -5.17
C LEU A 139 -14.04 11.61 -4.76
N ASP A 140 -15.02 12.40 -4.34
CA ASP A 140 -14.80 13.74 -3.79
C ASP A 140 -13.95 13.66 -2.52
N GLU A 141 -14.28 12.79 -1.56
CA GLU A 141 -13.46 12.58 -0.36
C GLU A 141 -12.02 12.16 -0.72
N LEU A 142 -11.84 11.32 -1.74
CA LEU A 142 -10.54 10.84 -2.19
C LEU A 142 -9.64 11.97 -2.68
N VAL A 143 -10.17 12.83 -3.55
CA VAL A 143 -9.42 13.97 -4.12
C VAL A 143 -9.28 15.08 -3.07
N GLY A 144 -10.35 15.38 -2.34
CA GLY A 144 -10.39 16.39 -1.28
C GLY A 144 -9.48 16.05 -0.10
N SER A 145 -9.17 14.77 0.11
CA SER A 145 -8.23 14.34 1.16
C SER A 145 -6.86 15.01 1.05
N LEU A 146 -6.42 15.36 -0.16
CA LEU A 146 -5.17 16.09 -0.38
C LEU A 146 -5.21 17.48 0.27
N SER A 147 -6.27 18.24 -0.01
CA SER A 147 -6.45 19.60 0.52
C SER A 147 -6.73 19.57 2.03
N MET A 148 -7.61 18.67 2.48
CA MET A 148 -7.92 18.51 3.91
C MET A 148 -6.67 18.15 4.73
N PHE A 149 -5.89 17.18 4.26
CA PHE A 149 -4.64 16.79 4.92
C PHE A 149 -3.66 17.95 4.98
N GLU A 150 -3.49 18.66 3.86
CA GLU A 150 -2.56 19.78 3.78
C GLU A 150 -2.91 20.91 4.75
N GLN A 151 -4.16 21.33 4.76
CA GLN A 151 -4.64 22.37 5.67
C GLN A 151 -4.43 21.95 7.13
N TYR A 152 -4.83 20.72 7.47
CA TYR A 152 -4.76 20.24 8.85
C TYR A 152 -3.31 20.13 9.36
N VAL A 153 -2.40 19.61 8.53
CA VAL A 153 -0.97 19.52 8.86
C VAL A 153 -0.39 20.91 9.13
N TRP A 154 -0.64 21.87 8.24
CA TRP A 154 -0.07 23.21 8.41
C TRP A 154 -0.73 24.01 9.53
N GLU A 155 -2.00 23.79 9.82
CA GLU A 155 -2.67 24.35 10.99
C GLU A 155 -2.01 23.88 12.29
N LEU A 156 -1.69 22.58 12.41
CA LEU A 156 -1.04 22.03 13.60
C LEU A 156 0.37 22.58 13.83
N TYR A 157 1.13 22.80 12.76
CA TYR A 157 2.46 23.42 12.87
C TYR A 157 2.42 24.95 12.91
N GLY A 158 1.22 25.56 12.89
CA GLY A 158 1.01 27.01 12.96
C GLY A 158 1.36 27.77 11.67
N GLY A 159 1.66 27.07 10.57
CA GLY A 159 1.97 27.67 9.28
C GLY A 159 2.72 26.72 8.34
N CYS A 160 2.78 27.09 7.06
CA CYS A 160 3.51 26.34 6.05
C CYS A 160 4.90 26.97 5.75
N PRO A 161 5.79 26.29 5.00
CA PRO A 161 7.11 26.81 4.67
C PRO A 161 7.15 28.01 3.70
N CYS A 162 6.00 28.58 3.31
CA CYS A 162 5.93 29.72 2.38
C CYS A 162 6.50 31.00 3.00
N GLU A 163 7.05 31.89 2.16
CA GLU A 163 7.74 33.11 2.61
C GLU A 163 6.90 34.00 3.56
N ASN A 164 5.58 34.08 3.34
CA ASN A 164 4.69 34.86 4.19
C ASN A 164 4.59 34.27 5.60
N CYS A 165 4.26 32.98 5.71
CA CYS A 165 4.24 32.28 6.99
C CYS A 165 5.61 32.34 7.68
N ARG A 166 6.71 32.28 6.91
CA ARG A 166 8.05 32.42 7.47
C ARG A 166 8.26 33.75 8.20
N LYS A 167 7.81 34.85 7.59
CA LYS A 167 7.90 36.19 8.18
C LYS A 167 7.00 36.32 9.41
N GLU A 168 5.82 35.71 9.39
CA GLU A 168 4.84 35.77 10.47
C GLU A 168 5.25 34.97 11.71
N LEU A 169 5.84 33.79 11.51
CA LEU A 169 6.22 32.87 12.58
C LEU A 169 7.42 33.34 13.41
N LYS A 170 8.21 34.31 12.92
CA LYS A 170 9.32 34.97 13.63
C LYS A 170 10.41 34.04 14.18
N TYR A 171 10.53 32.81 13.68
CA TYR A 171 11.66 31.92 13.95
C TYR A 171 12.23 31.35 12.66
N ASP A 172 13.52 31.00 12.68
CA ASP A 172 14.22 30.47 11.51
C ASP A 172 13.88 28.98 11.29
N PHE A 173 13.65 28.64 10.02
CA PHE A 173 13.42 27.27 9.59
C PHE A 173 14.74 26.53 9.47
N GLU A 174 15.12 25.87 10.55
CA GLU A 174 16.39 25.19 10.66
C GLU A 174 16.25 23.70 10.32
N TYR A 175 17.27 23.19 9.64
CA TYR A 175 17.55 21.79 9.50
C TYR A 175 18.83 21.49 10.25
N ARG A 176 18.77 20.57 11.21
CA ARG A 176 19.92 20.22 12.06
C ARG A 176 20.20 18.73 11.98
N ARG A 177 21.47 18.42 11.72
CA ARG A 177 22.02 17.05 11.82
C ARG A 177 23.19 16.99 12.81
N LYS A 178 23.91 18.10 12.94
CA LYS A 178 24.92 18.33 13.97
C LYS A 178 24.23 18.91 15.19
N ASP A 179 24.79 18.63 16.37
CA ASP A 179 24.34 19.21 17.66
C ASP A 179 22.93 18.81 18.12
N ILE A 180 22.38 17.73 17.56
CA ILE A 180 21.21 17.05 18.15
C ILE A 180 21.60 16.54 19.55
N GLU A 181 20.70 16.75 20.51
CA GLU A 181 20.92 16.34 21.90
C GLU A 181 21.34 14.86 22.00
N LYS A 182 22.54 14.62 22.55
CA LYS A 182 23.15 13.27 22.62
C LYS A 182 22.25 12.26 23.35
N ALA A 183 21.53 12.70 24.40
CA ALA A 183 20.60 11.85 25.12
C ALA A 183 19.43 11.41 24.22
N ARG A 184 18.84 12.34 23.46
CA ARG A 184 17.76 12.05 22.50
C ARG A 184 18.22 11.08 21.42
N LEU A 185 19.40 11.30 20.84
CA LEU A 185 19.97 10.40 19.83
C LEU A 185 20.25 8.99 20.40
N ASN A 186 20.82 8.91 21.61
CA ASN A 186 21.08 7.63 22.27
C ASN A 186 19.79 6.85 22.55
N ARG A 187 18.69 7.53 22.93
CA ARG A 187 17.37 6.88 23.07
C ARG A 187 16.89 6.27 21.76
N ALA A 188 16.99 7.02 20.65
CA ALA A 188 16.59 6.51 19.34
C ALA A 188 17.43 5.31 18.89
N LYS A 189 18.76 5.39 19.07
CA LYS A 189 19.70 4.29 18.78
C LYS A 189 19.39 3.02 19.58
N LYS A 190 19.00 3.16 20.85
CA LYS A 190 18.64 2.01 21.70
C LYS A 190 17.43 1.24 21.15
N VAL A 191 16.46 1.95 20.59
CA VAL A 191 15.19 1.40 20.09
C VAL A 191 15.30 0.91 18.65
N ALA A 192 15.75 1.78 17.75
CA ALA A 192 15.81 1.49 16.32
C ALA A 192 17.11 0.77 15.91
N GLY A 193 18.12 0.70 16.79
CA GLY A 193 19.45 0.24 16.47
C GLY A 193 20.28 1.31 15.76
N ASP A 194 21.60 1.15 15.74
CA ASP A 194 22.54 2.10 15.13
C ASP A 194 23.38 1.37 14.07
N ASP A 195 23.31 1.83 12.83
CA ASP A 195 24.17 1.38 11.74
C ASP A 195 24.61 2.62 10.95
N PRO A 196 25.87 3.08 11.07
CA PRO A 196 26.32 4.36 10.51
C PRO A 196 26.07 4.52 9.00
N MET A 197 25.99 3.41 8.25
CA MET A 197 25.75 3.42 6.80
C MET A 197 24.26 3.35 6.44
N LEU A 198 23.43 2.81 7.34
CA LEU A 198 22.00 2.56 7.13
C LEU A 198 21.11 3.31 8.12
N THR A 199 21.63 4.40 8.68
CA THR A 199 20.90 5.26 9.63
C THR A 199 20.86 6.68 9.10
N ASN A 200 19.68 7.28 9.13
CA ASN A 200 19.49 8.69 8.84
C ASN A 200 18.68 9.36 9.95
N TYR A 201 19.09 10.56 10.35
CA TYR A 201 18.45 11.31 11.43
C TYR A 201 18.67 12.81 11.26
N MET A 202 17.68 13.58 11.68
CA MET A 202 17.68 15.04 11.59
C MET A 202 16.63 15.63 12.53
N GLU A 203 16.74 16.93 12.78
CA GLU A 203 15.77 17.73 13.52
C GLU A 203 15.39 18.95 12.69
N ARG A 204 14.11 19.34 12.75
CA ARG A 204 13.56 20.51 12.06
C ARG A 204 12.75 21.37 13.00
N THR A 205 12.70 22.67 12.69
CA THR A 205 11.78 23.62 13.32
C THR A 205 10.50 23.84 12.52
N LEU A 206 10.43 23.40 11.25
CA LEU A 206 9.17 23.26 10.50
C LEU A 206 9.29 22.19 9.40
N PRO A 207 8.44 21.16 9.42
CA PRO A 207 7.65 20.72 10.58
C PRO A 207 8.52 20.55 11.83
N THR A 208 8.00 20.83 13.02
CA THR A 208 8.77 20.66 14.26
C THR A 208 8.85 19.19 14.61
N TRP A 209 10.01 18.57 14.39
CA TRP A 209 10.22 17.18 14.78
C TRP A 209 11.70 16.81 14.96
N PHE A 210 11.92 15.71 15.66
CA PHE A 210 13.12 14.90 15.54
C PHE A 210 12.77 13.58 14.85
N TYR A 211 13.54 13.25 13.83
CA TYR A 211 13.39 12.06 13.03
C TYR A 211 14.63 11.19 13.15
N TYR A 212 14.43 9.90 13.33
CA TYR A 212 15.48 8.89 13.30
C TYR A 212 15.00 7.63 12.60
N ARG A 213 15.70 7.17 11.57
CA ARG A 213 15.39 5.94 10.85
C ARG A 213 16.61 5.06 10.73
N ASN A 214 16.41 3.78 11.00
CA ASN A 214 17.36 2.73 10.68
C ASN A 214 16.77 1.81 9.59
N PHE A 215 17.37 1.84 8.42
CA PHE A 215 16.89 1.11 7.22
C PHE A 215 17.11 -0.40 7.33
N LYS A 216 18.07 -0.85 8.14
CA LYS A 216 18.36 -2.26 8.38
C LYS A 216 17.33 -2.91 9.29
N THR A 217 17.02 -2.26 10.41
CA THR A 217 15.99 -2.74 11.35
C THR A 217 14.59 -2.39 10.88
N LYS A 218 14.49 -1.46 9.92
CA LYS A 218 13.25 -0.94 9.33
C LYS A 218 12.36 -0.25 10.36
N VAL A 219 13.00 0.46 11.29
CA VAL A 219 12.34 1.21 12.36
C VAL A 219 12.56 2.70 12.12
N THR A 220 11.48 3.47 12.10
CA THR A 220 11.51 4.94 12.17
C THR A 220 10.95 5.39 13.52
N LEU A 221 11.58 6.39 14.13
CA LEU A 221 11.09 7.14 15.27
C LEU A 221 10.87 8.59 14.84
N ILE A 222 9.68 9.12 15.13
CA ILE A 222 9.30 10.50 14.92
C ILE A 222 8.84 11.06 16.26
N ASP A 223 9.48 12.12 16.72
CA ASP A 223 9.13 12.84 17.95
C ASP A 223 8.72 14.26 17.56
N SER A 224 7.40 14.50 17.56
CA SER A 224 6.76 15.73 17.08
C SER A 224 5.50 16.01 17.91
N PRO A 225 5.61 16.81 18.97
CA PRO A 225 4.49 17.09 19.86
C PRO A 225 3.25 17.66 19.15
N GLU A 226 3.46 18.50 18.13
CA GLU A 226 2.42 19.22 17.40
C GLU A 226 1.50 18.28 16.61
N ILE A 227 2.03 17.16 16.08
CA ILE A 227 1.24 16.19 15.32
C ILE A 227 0.59 15.10 16.19
N MET A 228 0.98 14.95 17.46
CA MET A 228 0.44 13.90 18.33
C MET A 228 -1.09 13.97 18.50
N PRO A 229 -1.73 15.15 18.67
CA PRO A 229 -3.19 15.25 18.75
C PRO A 229 -3.89 14.66 17.52
N PHE A 230 -3.35 14.89 16.32
CA PHE A 230 -3.83 14.27 15.09
C PHE A 230 -3.79 12.75 15.19
N PHE A 231 -2.62 12.19 15.51
CA PHE A 231 -2.45 10.75 15.57
C PHE A 231 -3.33 10.07 16.61
N HIS A 232 -3.52 10.70 17.77
CA HIS A 232 -4.46 10.20 18.78
C HIS A 232 -5.93 10.25 18.34
N ALA A 233 -6.30 11.22 17.50
CA ALA A 233 -7.64 11.26 16.91
C ALA A 233 -7.84 10.16 15.85
N LEU A 234 -6.80 9.87 15.04
CA LEU A 234 -6.86 8.86 13.99
C LEU A 234 -6.72 7.43 14.51
N SER A 235 -5.91 7.21 15.55
CA SER A 235 -5.57 5.87 16.06
C SER A 235 -6.76 5.14 16.71
N ARG A 236 -7.75 5.90 17.17
CA ARG A 236 -8.96 5.39 17.82
C ARG A 236 -9.95 4.87 16.78
N SER A 237 -9.77 3.63 16.36
CA SER A 237 -10.78 2.89 15.59
C SER A 237 -11.18 1.61 16.31
N SER A 238 -12.48 1.32 16.32
CA SER A 238 -12.96 0.02 16.76
C SER A 238 -12.40 -1.05 15.82
N SER A 239 -11.83 -2.10 16.41
CA SER A 239 -11.26 -3.21 15.65
C SER A 239 -11.86 -4.52 16.13
N GLN A 240 -12.15 -5.41 15.18
CA GLN A 240 -12.44 -6.80 15.48
C GLN A 240 -11.15 -7.58 15.43
N ILE A 241 -10.83 -8.29 16.52
CA ILE A 241 -9.60 -9.05 16.65
C ILE A 241 -9.94 -10.52 16.78
N ILE A 242 -9.44 -11.32 15.85
CA ILE A 242 -9.54 -12.79 15.87
C ILE A 242 -8.14 -13.34 16.16
N LYS A 243 -8.05 -14.21 17.17
CA LYS A 243 -6.79 -14.88 17.53
C LYS A 243 -6.40 -15.90 16.47
N GLY A 244 -5.34 -15.61 15.74
CA GLY A 244 -4.70 -16.55 14.82
C GLY A 244 -3.77 -17.53 15.53
N ILE A 245 -2.89 -18.15 14.77
CA ILE A 245 -1.86 -19.09 15.25
C ILE A 245 -0.54 -18.35 15.53
N SER A 246 -0.06 -17.59 14.56
CA SER A 246 1.22 -16.86 14.63
C SER A 246 1.07 -15.36 14.92
N GLY A 247 -0.17 -14.87 14.94
CA GLY A 247 -0.51 -13.49 15.25
C GLY A 247 -2.02 -13.29 15.25
N ASP A 248 -2.45 -12.03 15.35
CA ASP A 248 -3.88 -11.70 15.32
C ASP A 248 -4.30 -11.24 13.92
N LEU A 249 -5.50 -11.68 13.53
CA LEU A 249 -6.27 -11.17 12.40
C LEU A 249 -7.07 -9.97 12.90
N ILE A 250 -6.89 -8.81 12.27
CA ILE A 250 -7.46 -7.53 12.70
C ILE A 250 -8.29 -6.97 11.55
N VAL A 251 -9.56 -6.67 11.81
CA VAL A 251 -10.46 -6.02 10.87
C VAL A 251 -10.82 -4.65 11.44
N VAL A 252 -10.56 -3.60 10.67
CA VAL A 252 -10.90 -2.21 10.99
C VAL A 252 -11.71 -1.68 9.82
N ASP A 253 -12.98 -1.34 10.07
CA ASP A 253 -13.94 -1.01 9.04
C ASP A 253 -13.99 -2.13 7.98
N GLN A 254 -13.63 -1.83 6.73
CA GLN A 254 -13.55 -2.81 5.64
C GLN A 254 -12.15 -3.42 5.46
N PHE A 255 -11.12 -2.89 6.13
CA PHE A 255 -9.74 -3.27 5.89
C PHE A 255 -9.28 -4.43 6.78
N GLN A 256 -8.57 -5.37 6.18
CA GLN A 256 -8.12 -6.61 6.80
C GLN A 256 -6.60 -6.63 6.96
N HIS A 257 -6.11 -6.85 8.18
CA HIS A 257 -4.69 -6.77 8.53
C HIS A 257 -4.25 -7.89 9.47
N TYR A 258 -2.96 -8.20 9.43
CA TYR A 258 -2.34 -9.20 10.28
C TYR A 258 -1.27 -8.58 11.16
N LEU A 259 -1.34 -8.84 12.48
CA LEU A 259 -0.32 -8.43 13.43
C LEU A 259 0.37 -9.65 14.03
N SER A 260 1.61 -9.90 13.60
CA SER A 260 2.47 -10.96 14.15
C SER A 260 2.72 -10.78 15.65
N ASN A 261 2.68 -11.87 16.41
CA ASN A 261 3.01 -11.90 17.82
C ASN A 261 4.44 -11.39 18.09
N SER A 262 5.39 -11.76 17.23
CA SER A 262 6.80 -11.36 17.38
C SER A 262 7.00 -9.86 17.18
N VAL A 263 6.30 -9.26 16.21
CA VAL A 263 6.40 -7.82 15.93
C VAL A 263 5.71 -7.02 17.03
N ARG A 264 4.54 -7.46 17.49
CA ARG A 264 3.85 -6.83 18.63
C ARG A 264 4.72 -6.80 19.88
N LYS A 265 5.34 -7.94 20.21
CA LYS A 265 6.23 -8.03 21.37
C LYS A 265 7.39 -7.02 21.27
N LYS A 266 8.06 -6.96 20.11
CA LYS A 266 9.15 -5.99 19.87
C LYS A 266 8.68 -4.54 20.00
N LEU A 267 7.53 -4.19 19.42
CA LEU A 267 6.95 -2.85 19.55
C LEU A 267 6.73 -2.48 21.02
N TYR A 268 6.13 -3.38 21.81
CA TYR A 268 5.90 -3.11 23.23
C TYR A 268 7.21 -3.01 24.03
N GLU A 269 8.24 -3.79 23.66
CA GLU A 269 9.58 -3.64 24.22
C GLU A 269 10.20 -2.28 23.89
N TYR A 270 10.02 -1.78 22.66
CA TYR A 270 10.49 -0.45 22.26
C TYR A 270 9.82 0.67 23.07
N PHE A 271 8.50 0.66 23.21
CA PHE A 271 7.78 1.64 24.01
C PHE A 271 8.17 1.59 25.50
N LYS A 272 8.40 0.38 26.04
CA LYS A 272 8.94 0.23 27.40
C LYS A 272 10.33 0.86 27.53
N GLN A 273 11.20 0.74 26.52
CA GLN A 273 12.54 1.34 26.54
C GLN A 273 12.52 2.87 26.39
N LEU A 274 11.46 3.40 25.79
CA LEU A 274 11.18 4.83 25.67
C LEU A 274 10.49 5.41 26.91
N GLU A 275 10.17 4.56 27.90
CA GLU A 275 9.42 4.93 29.11
C GLU A 275 8.04 5.50 28.79
N GLU A 276 7.43 5.02 27.70
CA GLU A 276 6.09 5.39 27.27
C GLU A 276 5.07 4.30 27.60
N LYS A 277 3.78 4.70 27.64
CA LYS A 277 2.66 3.75 27.71
C LYS A 277 2.63 2.88 26.45
N LEU A 278 1.89 1.78 26.53
CA LEU A 278 1.66 0.94 25.36
C LEU A 278 0.95 1.77 24.26
N PRO A 279 1.41 1.65 23.01
CA PRO A 279 0.94 2.48 21.92
C PRO A 279 -0.42 2.02 21.39
N ASP A 280 -1.16 2.95 20.82
CA ASP A 280 -2.21 2.61 19.87
C ASP A 280 -1.57 2.19 18.54
N LEU A 281 -2.13 1.17 17.89
CA LEU A 281 -1.56 0.62 16.66
C LEU A 281 -2.47 0.91 15.47
N VAL A 282 -1.93 1.59 14.46
CA VAL A 282 -2.51 1.69 13.13
C VAL A 282 -1.73 0.79 12.18
N ILE A 283 -2.43 -0.16 11.55
CA ILE A 283 -1.81 -1.15 10.68
C ILE A 283 -2.13 -0.82 9.23
N LEU A 284 -1.09 -0.72 8.40
CA LEU A 284 -1.17 -0.52 6.95
C LEU A 284 -0.83 -1.83 6.23
N GLU A 285 -0.48 -1.79 4.95
CA GLU A 285 -0.20 -3.00 4.17
C GLU A 285 1.21 -3.56 4.43
N ASN A 286 2.19 -2.67 4.55
CA ASN A 286 3.59 -3.02 4.77
C ASN A 286 4.26 -2.25 5.91
N LYS A 287 3.46 -1.62 6.77
CA LYS A 287 3.95 -0.81 7.88
C LYS A 287 2.98 -0.86 9.06
N ILE A 288 3.54 -0.97 10.26
CA ILE A 288 2.78 -0.76 11.50
C ILE A 288 3.20 0.58 12.07
N VAL A 289 2.22 1.45 12.32
CA VAL A 289 2.40 2.76 12.94
C VAL A 289 1.93 2.64 14.40
N ALA A 290 2.86 2.76 15.33
CA ALA A 290 2.61 2.70 16.75
C ALA A 290 2.68 4.12 17.33
N VAL A 291 1.54 4.60 17.83
CA VAL A 291 1.35 5.95 18.36
C VAL A 291 1.47 5.92 19.87
N GLY A 292 2.57 6.47 20.37
CA GLY A 292 2.81 6.70 21.79
C GLY A 292 2.15 7.95 22.34
N GLU A 293 2.57 8.35 23.54
CA GLU A 293 2.15 9.63 24.14
C GLU A 293 2.91 10.81 23.53
N ARG A 294 4.19 10.61 23.16
CA ARG A 294 5.03 11.68 22.59
C ARG A 294 5.65 11.33 21.26
N VAL A 295 5.89 10.05 21.02
CA VAL A 295 6.57 9.56 19.82
C VAL A 295 5.69 8.66 18.98
N ILE A 296 5.98 8.67 17.69
CA ILE A 296 5.44 7.73 16.71
C ILE A 296 6.58 6.81 16.31
N LEU A 297 6.38 5.50 16.45
CA LEU A 297 7.27 4.49 15.90
C LEU A 297 6.62 3.86 14.68
N THR A 298 7.38 3.69 13.60
CA THR A 298 6.95 2.85 12.48
C THR A 298 7.87 1.67 12.30
N VAL A 299 7.30 0.52 11.93
CA VAL A 299 8.04 -0.70 11.62
C VAL A 299 7.59 -1.22 10.27
N ASP A 300 8.51 -1.31 9.31
CA ASP A 300 8.18 -1.84 7.98
C ASP A 300 8.14 -3.37 8.04
N THR A 301 6.95 -3.92 7.82
CA THR A 301 6.70 -5.36 7.79
C THR A 301 5.45 -5.62 6.96
N LYS A 302 5.44 -6.69 6.15
CA LYS A 302 4.21 -7.11 5.46
C LYS A 302 3.17 -7.48 6.54
N CYS A 303 2.08 -6.73 6.63
CA CYS A 303 1.01 -6.85 7.63
C CYS A 303 -0.40 -6.60 7.05
N GLY A 304 -0.50 -6.45 5.73
CA GLY A 304 -1.72 -6.21 5.00
C GLY A 304 -2.58 -7.44 4.70
N VAL A 305 -3.47 -7.28 3.73
CA VAL A 305 -4.48 -8.29 3.35
C VAL A 305 -3.85 -9.62 2.94
N SER A 306 -2.69 -9.60 2.28
CA SER A 306 -1.98 -10.81 1.86
C SER A 306 -1.56 -11.68 3.05
N ARG A 307 -1.16 -11.06 4.17
CA ARG A 307 -0.81 -11.77 5.41
C ARG A 307 -2.03 -12.18 6.19
N PHE A 308 -3.08 -11.35 6.19
CA PHE A 308 -4.38 -11.71 6.75
C PHE A 308 -4.93 -13.00 6.11
N LYS A 309 -4.99 -13.06 4.77
CA LYS A 309 -5.46 -14.25 4.03
C LYS A 309 -4.64 -15.50 4.40
N LYS A 310 -3.31 -15.40 4.44
CA LYS A 310 -2.43 -16.52 4.82
C LYS A 310 -2.68 -17.03 6.24
N GLU A 311 -2.89 -16.13 7.18
CA GLU A 311 -3.16 -16.52 8.57
C GLU A 311 -4.58 -17.07 8.74
N ARG A 312 -5.55 -16.52 8.01
CA ARG A 312 -6.93 -17.03 7.96
C ARG A 312 -6.98 -18.49 7.51
N GLU A 313 -6.19 -18.87 6.50
CA GLU A 313 -6.12 -20.27 6.06
C GLU A 313 -5.59 -21.20 7.15
N LYS A 314 -4.57 -20.78 7.91
CA LYS A 314 -4.10 -21.57 9.06
C LYS A 314 -5.17 -21.72 10.13
N VAL A 315 -5.94 -20.67 10.41
CA VAL A 315 -7.07 -20.72 11.34
C VAL A 315 -8.15 -21.69 10.84
N ARG A 316 -8.44 -21.67 9.53
CA ARG A 316 -9.37 -22.62 8.90
C ARG A 316 -8.89 -24.06 9.08
N GLU A 317 -7.61 -24.34 8.82
CA GLU A 317 -7.01 -25.67 9.02
C GLU A 317 -7.07 -26.13 10.49
N ARG A 318 -6.80 -25.22 11.44
CA ARG A 318 -6.98 -25.50 12.87
C ARG A 318 -8.42 -25.87 13.19
N HIS A 319 -9.39 -25.07 12.75
CA HIS A 319 -10.80 -25.33 13.01
C HIS A 319 -11.27 -26.62 12.36
N GLN A 320 -10.79 -26.95 11.15
CA GLN A 320 -11.09 -28.22 10.50
C GLN A 320 -10.56 -29.40 11.34
N THR A 321 -9.33 -29.30 11.83
CA THR A 321 -8.72 -30.33 12.68
C THR A 321 -9.49 -30.50 13.99
N GLU A 322 -9.82 -29.39 14.65
CA GLU A 322 -10.65 -29.40 15.87
C GLU A 322 -12.03 -30.02 15.60
N PHE A 323 -12.64 -29.67 14.47
CA PHE A 323 -13.94 -30.19 14.07
C PHE A 323 -13.90 -31.70 13.80
N ASP A 324 -12.89 -32.18 13.08
CA ASP A 324 -12.68 -33.59 12.76
C ASP A 324 -12.49 -34.44 14.03
N VAL A 325 -11.73 -33.93 15.01
CA VAL A 325 -11.46 -34.61 16.28
C VAL A 325 -12.70 -34.63 17.17
N LEU A 326 -13.38 -33.49 17.32
CA LEU A 326 -14.46 -33.32 18.28
C LEU A 326 -15.78 -33.93 17.79
N PHE A 327 -16.09 -33.78 16.50
CA PHE A 327 -17.41 -34.13 15.97
C PHE A 327 -17.40 -35.35 15.05
N LYS A 328 -16.21 -35.81 14.61
CA LYS A 328 -16.06 -36.95 13.67
C LYS A 328 -17.11 -36.92 12.56
N PRO A 329 -17.21 -35.81 11.81
CA PRO A 329 -18.30 -35.59 10.88
C PRO A 329 -18.38 -36.73 9.87
N HIS A 330 -19.60 -37.17 9.55
CA HIS A 330 -19.79 -38.09 8.44
C HIS A 330 -19.37 -37.40 7.14
N ALA A 331 -18.58 -38.10 6.32
CA ALA A 331 -18.07 -37.58 5.07
C ALA A 331 -19.24 -37.18 4.14
N LEU A 332 -19.35 -35.89 3.84
CA LEU A 332 -20.22 -35.40 2.78
C LEU A 332 -19.62 -35.87 1.46
N LYS A 333 -20.38 -36.65 0.70
CA LYS A 333 -20.04 -37.01 -0.67
C LYS A 333 -20.81 -36.11 -1.60
N TRP A 334 -20.12 -35.50 -2.55
CA TRP A 334 -20.76 -34.89 -3.71
C TRP A 334 -21.65 -35.94 -4.37
N ALA A 335 -22.92 -35.59 -4.57
CA ALA A 335 -23.89 -36.46 -5.24
C ALA A 335 -23.46 -36.71 -6.69
N ASP A 336 -22.93 -35.67 -7.33
CA ASP A 336 -22.51 -35.68 -8.72
C ASP A 336 -21.00 -35.53 -8.86
N LYS A 337 -20.47 -36.02 -9.97
CA LYS A 337 -19.07 -35.83 -10.34
C LYS A 337 -18.86 -34.39 -10.81
N ILE A 338 -17.86 -33.70 -10.25
CA ILE A 338 -17.44 -32.38 -10.75
C ILE A 338 -16.98 -32.54 -12.20
N GLN A 339 -17.52 -31.73 -13.10
CA GLN A 339 -17.11 -31.67 -14.50
C GLN A 339 -15.93 -30.71 -14.63
N ASP A 340 -14.87 -31.14 -15.33
CA ASP A 340 -13.58 -30.42 -15.40
C ASP A 340 -13.73 -29.03 -16.07
N ASP A 341 -14.56 -28.95 -17.12
CA ASP A 341 -14.88 -27.72 -17.84
C ASP A 341 -15.62 -26.69 -16.98
N VAL A 342 -16.63 -27.15 -16.22
CA VAL A 342 -17.39 -26.31 -15.29
C VAL A 342 -16.50 -25.80 -14.15
N PHE A 343 -15.56 -26.63 -13.69
CA PHE A 343 -14.60 -26.23 -12.67
C PHE A 343 -13.61 -25.18 -13.21
N GLU A 344 -13.09 -25.36 -14.42
CA GLU A 344 -12.25 -24.36 -15.10
C GLU A 344 -12.99 -23.03 -15.31
N ASP A 345 -14.27 -23.07 -15.71
CA ASP A 345 -15.09 -21.87 -15.86
C ASP A 345 -15.26 -21.15 -14.53
N LEU A 346 -15.51 -21.89 -13.44
CA LEU A 346 -15.59 -21.31 -12.10
C LEU A 346 -14.27 -20.62 -11.70
N ILE A 347 -13.13 -21.26 -11.92
CA ILE A 347 -11.82 -20.66 -11.58
C ILE A 347 -11.56 -19.41 -12.43
N LYS A 348 -11.89 -19.45 -13.72
CA LYS A 348 -11.80 -18.29 -14.61
C LYS A 348 -12.64 -17.12 -14.08
N GLU A 349 -13.90 -17.36 -13.75
CA GLU A 349 -14.79 -16.33 -13.21
C GLU A 349 -14.28 -15.74 -11.89
N LEU A 350 -13.71 -16.58 -11.02
CA LEU A 350 -13.13 -16.12 -9.76
C LEU A 350 -11.91 -15.23 -10.00
N LEU A 351 -11.04 -15.59 -10.94
CA LEU A 351 -9.86 -14.80 -11.29
C LEU A 351 -10.23 -13.47 -11.96
N GLU A 352 -11.25 -13.44 -12.82
CA GLU A 352 -11.74 -12.20 -13.46
C GLU A 352 -12.38 -11.21 -12.47
N ARG A 353 -12.69 -11.65 -11.25
CA ARG A 353 -13.18 -10.77 -10.16
C ARG A 353 -12.05 -10.19 -9.30
N GLU A 354 -10.82 -10.66 -9.46
CA GLU A 354 -9.70 -10.13 -8.69
C GLU A 354 -9.27 -8.74 -9.24
N PRO A 355 -9.21 -7.67 -8.42
CA PRO A 355 -9.01 -6.28 -8.89
C PRO A 355 -7.74 -6.02 -9.72
N ASN A 356 -6.76 -6.90 -9.59
CA ASN A 356 -5.44 -6.78 -10.20
C ASN A 356 -5.24 -7.75 -11.37
N VAL A 357 -6.26 -8.51 -11.74
CA VAL A 357 -6.22 -9.39 -12.91
C VAL A 357 -6.86 -8.67 -14.09
N ASN A 358 -6.07 -8.31 -15.09
CA ASN A 358 -6.55 -7.59 -16.27
C ASN A 358 -7.32 -8.51 -17.21
N ARG A 359 -6.90 -9.77 -17.31
CA ARG A 359 -7.45 -10.71 -18.27
C ARG A 359 -7.16 -12.14 -17.88
N VAL A 360 -8.13 -13.02 -18.04
CA VAL A 360 -7.95 -14.48 -17.93
C VAL A 360 -8.33 -15.12 -19.26
N ARG A 361 -7.43 -15.91 -19.84
CA ARG A 361 -7.66 -16.61 -21.09
C ARG A 361 -7.65 -18.11 -20.84
N LYS A 362 -8.69 -18.82 -21.29
CA LYS A 362 -8.61 -20.27 -21.45
C LYS A 362 -7.64 -20.59 -22.59
N LEU A 363 -6.74 -21.53 -22.35
CA LEU A 363 -5.98 -22.13 -23.43
C LEU A 363 -6.87 -23.20 -24.05
N ALA A 364 -7.31 -23.00 -25.30
CA ALA A 364 -8.13 -24.00 -25.99
C ALA A 364 -7.29 -25.26 -26.29
N HIS A 365 -7.96 -26.40 -26.47
CA HIS A 365 -7.42 -27.65 -27.04
C HIS A 365 -6.97 -27.48 -28.50
N THR A 366 -6.04 -26.56 -28.77
CA THR A 366 -5.47 -26.34 -30.11
C THR A 366 -4.34 -27.34 -30.35
N ARG A 367 -4.70 -28.60 -30.64
CA ARG A 367 -3.93 -29.67 -31.35
C ARG A 367 -2.41 -29.87 -31.09
N GLU A 368 -1.80 -29.16 -30.17
CA GLU A 368 -0.50 -29.42 -29.58
C GLU A 368 -0.75 -30.04 -28.20
N ARG A 369 0.07 -31.02 -27.81
CA ARG A 369 -0.05 -31.65 -26.48
C ARG A 369 -0.07 -30.55 -25.42
N ASP A 370 -1.20 -30.41 -24.72
CA ASP A 370 -1.39 -29.45 -23.64
C ASP A 370 -0.30 -29.66 -22.59
N LYS A 371 0.70 -28.78 -22.63
CA LYS A 371 1.82 -28.74 -21.68
C LYS A 371 1.33 -28.15 -20.35
N GLY A 372 0.37 -28.78 -19.69
CA GLY A 372 0.05 -28.55 -18.27
C GLY A 372 -0.58 -27.21 -17.86
N ALA A 373 -1.00 -26.33 -18.78
CA ALA A 373 -1.61 -25.03 -18.45
C ALA A 373 -3.04 -24.93 -18.99
N ASP A 374 -4.01 -24.64 -18.11
CA ASP A 374 -5.42 -24.56 -18.49
C ASP A 374 -5.86 -23.11 -18.70
N LEU A 375 -5.40 -22.18 -17.84
CA LEU A 375 -5.62 -20.74 -17.98
C LEU A 375 -4.31 -19.95 -17.94
N VAL A 376 -4.32 -18.77 -18.55
CA VAL A 376 -3.29 -17.73 -18.33
C VAL A 376 -3.98 -16.46 -17.87
N ALA A 377 -3.56 -15.96 -16.71
CA ALA A 377 -4.03 -14.70 -16.16
C ALA A 377 -2.95 -13.62 -16.29
N GLU A 378 -3.28 -12.49 -16.92
CA GLU A 378 -2.45 -11.28 -16.90
C GLU A 378 -2.73 -10.55 -15.60
N TRP A 379 -1.73 -10.50 -14.72
CA TRP A 379 -1.86 -9.97 -13.37
C TRP A 379 -0.96 -8.74 -13.20
N VAL A 380 -1.54 -7.61 -12.84
CA VAL A 380 -0.83 -6.39 -12.48
C VAL A 380 -0.38 -6.49 -11.02
N VAL A 381 0.92 -6.42 -10.79
CA VAL A 381 1.52 -6.50 -9.45
C VAL A 381 2.36 -5.26 -9.18
N SER A 382 2.40 -4.84 -7.91
CA SER A 382 3.29 -3.78 -7.46
C SER A 382 4.74 -4.29 -7.42
N LYS A 383 5.69 -3.46 -7.86
CA LYS A 383 7.12 -3.77 -7.77
C LYS A 383 7.60 -3.60 -6.33
N ASP A 384 8.50 -4.48 -5.87
CA ASP A 384 9.09 -4.39 -4.52
C ASP A 384 10.13 -3.24 -4.41
N SER A 385 10.68 -2.75 -5.53
CA SER A 385 11.65 -1.65 -5.61
C SER A 385 11.49 -0.87 -6.91
N LEU A 386 11.78 0.43 -6.89
CA LEU A 386 11.60 1.31 -8.05
C LEU A 386 12.77 2.27 -8.24
N SER A 387 13.10 2.52 -9.50
CA SER A 387 13.89 3.69 -9.90
C SER A 387 12.99 4.93 -10.00
N PRO A 388 13.55 6.15 -9.93
CA PRO A 388 12.80 7.37 -10.23
C PRO A 388 12.14 7.30 -11.61
N ASP A 389 10.90 7.77 -11.71
CA ASP A 389 10.10 7.83 -12.95
C ASP A 389 9.71 6.47 -13.55
N GLU A 390 9.99 5.37 -12.84
CA GLU A 390 9.55 4.04 -13.22
C GLU A 390 8.08 3.80 -12.83
N ASP A 391 7.32 3.08 -13.67
CA ASP A 391 5.95 2.68 -13.32
C ASP A 391 5.98 1.75 -12.08
N PRO A 392 5.24 2.06 -11.01
CA PRO A 392 5.18 1.25 -9.79
C PRO A 392 4.57 -0.15 -10.03
N TYR A 393 3.90 -0.35 -11.15
CA TYR A 393 3.27 -1.61 -11.51
C TYR A 393 4.05 -2.34 -12.61
N MET A 394 3.90 -3.66 -12.62
CA MET A 394 4.27 -4.50 -13.74
C MET A 394 3.19 -5.54 -14.01
N THR A 395 3.02 -5.92 -15.26
CA THR A 395 2.15 -7.02 -15.64
C THR A 395 2.96 -8.31 -15.71
N ILE A 396 2.50 -9.34 -15.00
CA ILE A 396 3.04 -10.69 -15.07
C ILE A 396 2.00 -11.64 -15.68
N ASN A 397 2.47 -12.70 -16.33
CA ASN A 397 1.61 -13.79 -16.78
C ASN A 397 1.63 -14.90 -15.72
N VAL A 398 0.48 -15.19 -15.14
CA VAL A 398 0.29 -16.27 -14.18
C VAL A 398 -0.33 -17.45 -14.88
N ILE A 399 0.39 -18.57 -14.88
CA ILE A 399 -0.10 -19.85 -15.41
C ILE A 399 -0.96 -20.51 -14.34
N VAL A 400 -2.16 -20.94 -14.71
CA VAL A 400 -3.11 -21.59 -13.82
C VAL A 400 -3.45 -22.96 -14.38
N GLN A 401 -3.32 -23.98 -13.54
CA GLN A 401 -3.79 -25.33 -13.83
C GLN A 401 -4.92 -25.68 -12.86
N CYS A 402 -6.05 -26.13 -13.41
CA CYS A 402 -7.26 -26.47 -12.68
C CYS A 402 -7.36 -27.99 -12.56
N LYS A 403 -7.34 -28.51 -11.33
CA LYS A 403 -7.48 -29.95 -11.08
C LYS A 403 -8.64 -30.23 -10.12
N ALA A 404 -9.68 -30.91 -10.61
CA ALA A 404 -10.81 -31.36 -9.83
C ALA A 404 -10.67 -32.85 -9.48
N TYR A 405 -9.88 -33.17 -8.45
CA TYR A 405 -9.69 -34.55 -8.01
C TYR A 405 -10.49 -34.90 -6.74
N LYS A 406 -10.82 -36.18 -6.61
CA LYS A 406 -11.39 -36.76 -5.39
C LYS A 406 -10.34 -36.96 -4.28
N ASN A 407 -9.06 -37.00 -4.65
CA ASN A 407 -7.90 -37.15 -3.76
C ASN A 407 -7.06 -35.86 -3.79
N GLY A 408 -6.14 -35.70 -2.83
CA GLY A 408 -5.22 -34.56 -2.80
C GLY A 408 -4.29 -34.50 -4.02
N VAL A 409 -3.85 -33.29 -4.37
CA VAL A 409 -2.90 -33.01 -5.46
C VAL A 409 -1.52 -33.56 -5.10
N GLY A 410 -0.90 -34.32 -6.00
CA GLY A 410 0.38 -34.98 -5.80
C GLY A 410 1.58 -34.14 -6.23
N LYS A 411 2.79 -34.57 -5.83
CA LYS A 411 4.06 -33.91 -6.21
C LYS A 411 4.31 -33.91 -7.73
N SER A 412 3.84 -34.95 -8.44
CA SER A 412 3.91 -35.04 -9.90
C SER A 412 3.11 -33.92 -10.56
N ASP A 413 1.90 -33.64 -10.07
CA ASP A 413 1.02 -32.62 -10.64
C ASP A 413 1.64 -31.21 -10.50
N VAL A 414 2.38 -30.96 -9.42
CA VAL A 414 3.07 -29.68 -9.19
C VAL A 414 4.36 -29.55 -10.03
N GLN A 415 5.08 -30.65 -10.26
CA GLN A 415 6.29 -30.66 -11.08
C GLN A 415 5.98 -30.30 -12.54
N ASP A 416 4.86 -30.81 -13.06
CA ASP A 416 4.41 -30.54 -14.43
C ASP A 416 4.15 -29.03 -14.66
N ILE A 417 3.65 -28.31 -13.66
CA ILE A 417 3.44 -26.85 -13.73
C ILE A 417 4.78 -26.11 -13.79
N ARG A 418 5.74 -26.51 -12.98
CA ARG A 418 7.07 -25.88 -12.95
C ARG A 418 7.78 -26.04 -14.30
N ASP A 419 7.76 -27.25 -14.85
CA ASP A 419 8.38 -27.54 -16.15
C ASP A 419 7.68 -26.74 -17.28
N THR A 420 6.36 -26.51 -17.14
CA THR A 420 5.57 -25.67 -18.05
C THR A 420 5.96 -24.18 -18.00
N VAL A 421 6.19 -23.64 -16.80
CA VAL A 421 6.67 -22.27 -16.61
C VAL A 421 8.06 -22.11 -17.24
N GLU A 422 9.00 -23.00 -16.90
CA GLU A 422 10.39 -22.97 -17.39
C GLU A 422 10.44 -23.09 -18.93
N HIS A 423 9.59 -23.93 -19.53
CA HIS A 423 9.55 -24.08 -20.98
C HIS A 423 8.97 -22.87 -21.72
N ARG A 424 7.95 -22.21 -21.16
CA ARG A 424 7.38 -20.99 -21.76
C ARG A 424 8.28 -19.77 -21.59
N GLU A 425 9.06 -19.68 -20.52
CA GLU A 425 10.14 -18.70 -20.38
C GLU A 425 11.24 -18.93 -21.44
N TYR A 426 11.56 -20.18 -21.76
CA TYR A 426 12.52 -20.56 -22.80
C TYR A 426 12.06 -20.22 -24.23
N ASP A 427 10.76 -20.39 -24.51
CA ASP A 427 10.18 -20.03 -25.83
C ASP A 427 10.07 -18.51 -26.02
N THR A 428 9.81 -17.74 -24.96
CA THR A 428 9.80 -16.27 -25.02
C THR A 428 11.20 -15.67 -25.17
N THR A 429 12.21 -16.26 -24.55
CA THR A 429 13.62 -15.84 -24.73
C THR A 429 14.17 -16.18 -26.11
N ASN A 430 13.84 -17.35 -26.69
CA ASN A 430 14.29 -17.72 -28.03
C ASN A 430 13.62 -16.93 -29.17
N ASN A 431 12.36 -16.51 -29.00
CA ASN A 431 11.69 -15.65 -29.99
C ASN A 431 12.26 -14.22 -30.02
N ASN A 432 12.85 -13.74 -28.92
CA ASN A 432 13.55 -12.46 -28.90
C ASN A 432 14.94 -12.53 -29.55
N ILE A 433 15.59 -13.70 -29.57
CA ILE A 433 16.90 -13.92 -30.23
C ILE A 433 16.77 -14.16 -31.74
N ARG A 434 15.59 -14.61 -32.21
CA ARG A 434 15.31 -14.78 -33.65
C ARG A 434 14.79 -13.52 -34.36
N ASN A 435 14.45 -12.47 -33.59
CA ASN A 435 14.02 -11.16 -34.10
C ASN A 435 15.07 -10.05 -33.91
N THR A 436 16.30 -10.42 -33.58
CA THR A 436 17.53 -9.61 -33.77
C THR A 436 18.32 -10.19 -34.91
#